data_AF-A0A7K4BKV9-F1
#
_entry.id   AF-A0A7K4BKV9-F1
#
_cell.length_a   1.000
_cell.length_b   1.000
_cell.length_c   1.000
_cell.angle_alpha   90.00
_cell.angle_beta   90.00
_cell.angle_gamma   90.00
#
_symmetry.space_group_name_H-M   'P 1'
#
loop_
_entity.id
_entity.type
_entity.pdbx_description
1 polymer ?
#
loop_
_entity_poly.entity_id
_entity_poly.type
_entity_poly.pdbx_seq_one_letter_code
_entity_poly.pdbx_strand_id
1 'polypeptide(L)'
;MTDTNFDPTVALTRIAGAYRTFVSSFQRFKNPVIKEWIDQEIEKGTLLYKGPYVELARRYATGDTFKTLVGEGLLHPETPEYFPQKEIHPPTPIHPYRHQSDAIRSILAGNNTVVTSGTGSGKSFCFAIPVISTCLEMRDRNLPGIKAILVYPMNALANSQYDDLAKRLIGSGLKIAIYTGDTPHTYENALIAYRERTERNVPFDSELISREEIQRTPPDILITNYVMLEYILTRFED
;
A
#
# COMPACT_ATOMS: atom_id res chain seq x y z
N MET A 1 19.31 -22.19 -21.36
CA MET A 1 18.02 -22.13 -22.06
C MET A 1 16.97 -22.71 -21.13
N THR A 2 16.37 -21.88 -20.30
CA THR A 2 15.31 -22.30 -19.36
C THR A 2 13.97 -22.16 -20.07
N ASP A 3 13.48 -23.28 -20.56
CA ASP A 3 12.14 -23.41 -21.12
C ASP A 3 11.13 -23.12 -19.99
N THR A 4 10.66 -21.88 -19.93
CA THR A 4 9.72 -21.36 -18.91
C THR A 4 8.45 -20.89 -19.58
N ASN A 5 7.92 -21.72 -20.50
CA ASN A 5 6.56 -21.53 -20.98
C ASN A 5 5.59 -21.98 -19.89
N PHE A 6 5.18 -21.04 -19.04
CA PHE A 6 4.07 -21.23 -18.12
C PHE A 6 2.79 -21.44 -18.95
N ASP A 7 2.29 -22.67 -18.97
CA ASP A 7 1.01 -22.99 -19.57
C ASP A 7 -0.10 -22.84 -18.50
N PRO A 8 -0.95 -21.78 -18.59
CA PRO A 8 -1.98 -21.52 -17.58
C PRO A 8 -3.04 -22.62 -17.52
N THR A 9 -3.29 -23.33 -18.62
CA THR A 9 -4.20 -24.47 -18.66
C THR A 9 -3.64 -25.67 -17.91
N VAL A 10 -2.36 -26.01 -18.10
CA VAL A 10 -1.69 -27.08 -17.35
C VAL A 10 -1.60 -26.75 -15.86
N ALA A 11 -1.26 -25.51 -15.52
CA ALA A 11 -1.22 -25.05 -14.14
C ALA A 11 -2.59 -25.15 -13.47
N LEU A 12 -3.67 -24.73 -14.15
CA LEU A 12 -5.03 -24.85 -13.67
C LEU A 12 -5.41 -26.31 -13.41
N THR A 13 -5.18 -27.22 -14.36
CA THR A 13 -5.50 -28.64 -14.19
C THR A 13 -4.77 -29.23 -12.98
N ARG A 14 -3.49 -28.89 -12.79
CA ARG A 14 -2.70 -29.35 -11.64
C ARG A 14 -3.24 -28.82 -10.31
N ILE A 15 -3.54 -27.52 -10.23
CA ILE A 15 -4.06 -26.87 -9.01
C ILE A 15 -5.47 -27.39 -8.68
N ALA A 16 -6.34 -27.49 -9.69
CA ALA A 16 -7.69 -28.03 -9.55
C ALA A 16 -7.67 -29.47 -9.04
N GLY A 17 -6.79 -30.32 -9.58
CA GLY A 17 -6.61 -31.69 -9.12
C GLY A 17 -6.13 -31.76 -7.66
N ALA A 18 -5.10 -30.98 -7.31
CA ALA A 18 -4.59 -30.93 -5.95
C ALA A 18 -5.65 -30.43 -4.94
N TYR A 19 -6.40 -29.39 -5.31
CA TYR A 19 -7.47 -28.84 -4.48
C TYR A 19 -8.63 -29.83 -4.29
N ARG A 20 -9.03 -30.55 -5.36
CA ARG A 20 -10.04 -31.63 -5.26
C ARG A 20 -9.59 -32.71 -4.28
N THR A 21 -8.34 -33.18 -4.40
CA THR A 21 -7.78 -34.19 -3.48
C THR A 21 -7.81 -33.69 -2.03
N PHE A 22 -7.36 -32.46 -1.79
CA PHE A 22 -7.40 -31.83 -0.47
C PHE A 22 -8.81 -31.81 0.12
N VAL A 23 -9.80 -31.23 -0.59
CA VAL A 23 -11.18 -31.13 -0.10
C VAL A 23 -11.77 -32.51 0.17
N SER A 24 -11.52 -33.48 -0.72
CA SER A 24 -12.01 -34.86 -0.57
C SER A 24 -11.39 -35.60 0.62
N SER A 25 -10.16 -35.26 1.03
CA SER A 25 -9.51 -35.88 2.19
C SER A 25 -10.06 -35.41 3.54
N PHE A 26 -10.64 -34.20 3.60
CA PHE A 26 -11.19 -33.62 4.83
C PHE A 26 -12.70 -33.83 4.99
N GLN A 27 -13.44 -33.95 3.88
CA GLN A 27 -14.91 -34.07 3.90
C GLN A 27 -15.36 -35.54 3.84
N ARG A 28 -15.98 -36.04 4.90
CA ARG A 28 -16.62 -37.38 4.93
C ARG A 28 -18.14 -37.25 4.98
N PHE A 29 -18.81 -37.59 3.87
CA PHE A 29 -20.27 -37.58 3.78
C PHE A 29 -20.85 -38.92 4.19
N LYS A 30 -21.71 -38.94 5.22
CA LYS A 30 -22.40 -40.15 5.69
C LYS A 30 -23.66 -40.49 4.90
N ASN A 31 -24.30 -39.48 4.29
CA ASN A 31 -25.51 -39.66 3.49
C ASN A 31 -25.11 -39.94 2.03
N PRO A 32 -25.48 -41.09 1.44
CA PRO A 32 -25.09 -41.47 0.09
C PRO A 32 -25.66 -40.54 -0.99
N VAL A 33 -26.89 -40.04 -0.81
CA VAL A 33 -27.54 -39.12 -1.77
C VAL A 33 -26.79 -37.79 -1.85
N ILE A 34 -26.40 -37.25 -0.69
CA ILE A 34 -25.65 -35.99 -0.62
C ILE A 34 -24.25 -36.18 -1.21
N LYS A 35 -23.58 -37.30 -0.89
CA LYS A 35 -22.27 -37.62 -1.44
C LYS A 35 -22.32 -37.65 -2.98
N GLU A 36 -23.29 -38.35 -3.53
CA GLU A 36 -23.45 -38.51 -4.98
C GLU A 36 -23.74 -37.18 -5.67
N TRP A 37 -24.60 -36.34 -5.08
CA TRP A 37 -24.84 -34.99 -5.59
C TRP A 37 -23.58 -34.12 -5.59
N ILE A 38 -22.80 -34.13 -4.50
CA ILE A 38 -21.56 -33.37 -4.40
C ILE A 38 -20.54 -33.86 -5.43
N ASP A 39 -20.35 -35.17 -5.56
CA ASP A 39 -19.42 -35.76 -6.53
C ASP A 39 -19.77 -35.32 -7.97
N GLN A 40 -21.08 -35.31 -8.32
CA GLN A 40 -21.57 -34.84 -9.61
C GLN A 40 -21.33 -33.34 -9.83
N GLU A 41 -21.57 -32.49 -8.83
CA GLU A 41 -21.37 -31.04 -8.95
C GLU A 41 -19.88 -30.65 -9.00
N ILE A 42 -19.02 -31.43 -8.36
CA ILE A 42 -17.56 -31.30 -8.49
C ILE A 42 -17.13 -31.64 -9.92
N GLU A 43 -17.67 -32.71 -10.52
CA GLU A 43 -17.35 -33.11 -11.90
C GLU A 43 -17.87 -32.12 -12.95
N LYS A 44 -19.02 -31.49 -12.70
CA LYS A 44 -19.52 -30.38 -13.55
C LYS A 44 -18.60 -29.15 -13.54
N GLY A 45 -17.64 -29.07 -12.62
CA GLY A 45 -16.53 -28.11 -12.68
C GLY A 45 -16.89 -26.69 -12.23
N THR A 46 -17.97 -26.53 -11.46
CA THR A 46 -18.42 -25.21 -10.96
C THR A 46 -18.42 -25.09 -9.44
N LEU A 47 -18.36 -26.23 -8.72
CA LEU A 47 -18.49 -26.23 -7.26
C LEU A 47 -17.19 -25.83 -6.54
N LEU A 48 -16.03 -26.36 -6.97
CA LEU A 48 -14.76 -26.15 -6.26
C LEU A 48 -13.91 -25.03 -6.84
N TYR A 49 -14.01 -24.81 -8.15
CA TYR A 49 -13.22 -23.82 -8.86
C TYR A 49 -13.98 -23.36 -10.09
N LYS A 50 -13.62 -22.19 -10.60
CA LYS A 50 -14.05 -21.70 -11.91
C LYS A 50 -12.87 -21.80 -12.88
N GLY A 51 -13.14 -21.75 -14.18
CA GLY A 51 -12.11 -21.68 -15.21
C GLY A 51 -11.17 -20.48 -15.03
N PRO A 52 -10.08 -20.40 -15.81
CA PRO A 52 -9.11 -19.34 -15.64
C PRO A 52 -9.76 -17.99 -15.99
N TYR A 53 -9.59 -16.99 -15.13
CA TYR A 53 -10.01 -15.63 -15.44
C TYR A 53 -8.97 -15.01 -16.36
N VAL A 54 -9.29 -14.94 -17.65
CA VAL A 54 -8.42 -14.31 -18.65
C VAL A 54 -8.87 -12.86 -18.80
N GLU A 55 -8.04 -11.95 -18.29
CA GLU A 55 -8.23 -10.52 -18.47
C GLU A 55 -7.11 -9.95 -19.34
N LEU A 56 -7.48 -9.13 -20.32
CA LEU A 56 -6.51 -8.33 -21.06
C LEU A 56 -6.09 -7.15 -20.19
N ALA A 57 -4.96 -7.27 -19.51
CA ALA A 57 -4.35 -6.17 -18.77
C ALA A 57 -3.87 -5.08 -19.74
N ARG A 58 -4.76 -4.15 -20.10
CA ARG A 58 -4.39 -2.96 -20.88
C ARG A 58 -3.48 -2.08 -20.03
N ARG A 59 -2.38 -1.61 -20.62
CA ARG A 59 -1.54 -0.61 -19.97
C ARG A 59 -2.33 0.68 -19.79
N TYR A 60 -2.20 1.30 -18.62
CA TYR A 60 -2.75 2.64 -18.40
C TYR A 60 -2.07 3.65 -19.33
N ALA A 61 -2.81 4.68 -19.73
CA ALA A 61 -2.26 5.77 -20.51
C ALA A 61 -1.12 6.45 -19.74
N THR A 62 -0.07 6.85 -20.44
CA THR A 62 1.03 7.64 -19.87
C THR A 62 0.53 9.03 -19.50
N GLY A 63 0.92 9.52 -18.31
CA GLY A 63 0.62 10.85 -17.84
C GLY A 63 1.83 11.79 -17.98
N ASP A 64 1.72 12.95 -17.33
CA ASP A 64 2.81 13.92 -17.28
C ASP A 64 4.00 13.38 -16.47
N THR A 65 5.21 13.64 -16.96
CA THR A 65 6.44 13.21 -16.31
C THR A 65 6.76 14.08 -15.09
N PHE A 66 7.53 13.54 -14.14
CA PHE A 66 8.10 14.35 -13.05
C PHE A 66 8.85 15.58 -13.56
N LYS A 67 9.61 15.46 -14.67
CA LYS A 67 10.29 16.59 -15.30
C LYS A 67 9.32 17.71 -15.69
N THR A 68 8.14 17.36 -16.20
CA THR A 68 7.11 18.32 -16.60
C THR A 68 6.51 18.99 -15.37
N LEU A 69 6.08 18.19 -14.39
CA LEU A 69 5.44 18.69 -13.17
C LEU A 69 6.38 19.58 -12.33
N VAL A 70 7.66 19.22 -12.22
CA VAL A 70 8.69 20.04 -11.55
C VAL A 70 9.01 21.29 -12.38
N GLY A 71 9.12 21.16 -13.71
CA GLY A 71 9.40 22.29 -14.61
C GLY A 71 8.30 23.36 -14.63
N GLU A 72 7.05 22.95 -14.36
CA GLU A 72 5.92 23.85 -14.17
C GLU A 72 5.82 24.43 -12.74
N GLY A 73 6.71 24.03 -11.82
CA GLY A 73 6.69 24.46 -10.43
C GLY A 73 5.57 23.85 -9.60
N LEU A 74 4.97 22.73 -10.03
CA LEU A 74 3.91 22.05 -9.29
C LEU A 74 4.44 21.09 -8.23
N LEU A 75 5.62 20.52 -8.44
CA LEU A 75 6.24 19.61 -7.48
C LEU A 75 7.61 20.12 -7.02
N HIS A 76 7.94 19.82 -5.77
CA HIS A 76 9.25 20.03 -5.19
C HIS A 76 10.32 19.27 -6.02
N PRO A 77 11.49 19.88 -6.30
CA PRO A 77 12.51 19.28 -7.15
C PRO A 77 13.04 17.91 -6.68
N GLU A 78 13.08 17.67 -5.36
CA GLU A 78 13.51 16.38 -4.78
C GLU A 78 12.43 15.29 -4.84
N THR A 79 11.16 15.62 -5.11
CA THR A 79 10.05 14.64 -5.13
C THR A 79 10.36 13.37 -5.94
N PRO A 80 10.96 13.43 -7.15
CA PRO A 80 11.20 12.25 -7.98
C PRO A 80 12.14 11.22 -7.35
N GLU A 81 13.03 11.64 -6.43
CA GLU A 81 14.00 10.76 -5.76
C GLU A 81 13.32 9.70 -4.88
N TYR A 82 12.14 10.01 -4.35
CA TYR A 82 11.37 9.13 -3.46
C TYR A 82 10.39 8.21 -4.21
N PHE A 83 10.39 8.26 -5.54
CA PHE A 83 9.60 7.38 -6.39
C PHE A 83 10.43 6.67 -7.47
N PRO A 84 11.48 5.91 -7.09
CA PRO A 84 12.29 5.17 -8.05
C PRO A 84 11.56 3.94 -8.62
N GLN A 85 11.90 3.58 -9.84
CA GLN A 85 11.57 2.29 -10.44
C GLN A 85 12.41 1.20 -9.80
N LYS A 86 11.77 0.18 -9.22
CA LYS A 86 12.43 -0.85 -8.41
C LYS A 86 13.46 -1.70 -9.16
N GLU A 87 13.36 -1.78 -10.49
CA GLU A 87 14.14 -2.71 -11.33
C GLU A 87 15.24 -2.04 -12.18
N ILE A 88 15.39 -0.72 -12.11
CA ILE A 88 16.34 0.03 -12.97
C ILE A 88 17.53 0.53 -12.15
N HIS A 89 18.75 0.28 -12.65
CA HIS A 89 20.00 0.77 -12.08
C HIS A 89 20.81 1.55 -13.16
N PRO A 90 21.16 2.83 -12.93
CA PRO A 90 20.88 3.63 -11.74
C PRO A 90 19.37 3.89 -11.55
N PRO A 91 18.91 4.12 -10.30
CA PRO A 91 17.49 4.34 -10.03
C PRO A 91 16.97 5.54 -10.82
N THR A 92 15.90 5.32 -11.57
CA THR A 92 15.19 6.37 -12.31
C THR A 92 13.78 6.52 -11.74
N PRO A 93 13.21 7.74 -11.68
CA PRO A 93 11.86 7.93 -11.20
C PRO A 93 10.82 7.17 -12.05
N ILE A 94 9.70 6.78 -11.44
CA ILE A 94 8.56 6.24 -12.20
C ILE A 94 8.04 7.27 -13.21
N HIS A 95 7.38 6.78 -14.25
CA HIS A 95 6.54 7.62 -15.11
C HIS A 95 5.10 7.54 -14.62
N PRO A 96 4.52 8.64 -14.12
CA PRO A 96 3.12 8.63 -13.72
C PRO A 96 2.19 8.22 -14.87
N TYR A 97 1.18 7.43 -14.55
CA TYR A 97 0.05 7.22 -15.45
C TYR A 97 -0.84 8.45 -15.49
N ARG A 98 -1.66 8.57 -16.53
CA ARG A 98 -2.54 9.72 -16.75
C ARG A 98 -3.45 10.00 -15.54
N HIS A 99 -4.05 8.97 -14.95
CA HIS A 99 -4.89 9.15 -13.75
C HIS A 99 -4.10 9.65 -12.53
N GLN A 100 -2.80 9.35 -12.45
CA GLN A 100 -1.92 9.86 -11.40
C GLN A 100 -1.58 11.32 -11.64
N SER A 101 -1.14 11.69 -12.86
CA SER A 101 -0.83 13.09 -13.18
C SER A 101 -2.06 14.00 -13.08
N ASP A 102 -3.22 13.54 -13.56
CA ASP A 102 -4.48 14.29 -13.47
C ASP A 102 -4.87 14.50 -11.99
N ALA A 103 -4.72 13.48 -11.14
CA ALA A 103 -4.98 13.59 -9.71
C ALA A 103 -4.00 14.52 -8.99
N ILE A 104 -2.69 14.42 -9.30
CA ILE A 104 -1.65 15.30 -8.75
C ILE A 104 -1.99 16.77 -9.02
N ARG A 105 -2.30 17.10 -10.28
CA ARG A 105 -2.69 18.47 -10.68
C ARG A 105 -3.95 18.93 -9.96
N SER A 106 -4.97 18.07 -9.89
CA SER A 106 -6.22 18.39 -9.21
C SER A 106 -6.03 18.70 -7.72
N ILE A 107 -5.25 17.86 -7.02
CA ILE A 107 -4.94 17.99 -5.59
C ILE A 107 -4.16 19.28 -5.33
N LEU A 108 -3.11 19.55 -6.10
CA LEU A 108 -2.26 20.74 -5.93
C LEU A 108 -2.98 22.04 -6.30
N ALA A 109 -4.02 21.98 -7.13
CA ALA A 109 -4.92 23.10 -7.38
C ALA A 109 -5.92 23.35 -6.22
N GLY A 110 -5.85 22.58 -5.13
CA GLY A 110 -6.71 22.71 -3.96
C GLY A 110 -8.06 22.02 -4.08
N ASN A 111 -8.26 21.14 -5.08
CA ASN A 111 -9.54 20.47 -5.29
C ASN A 111 -9.66 19.17 -4.47
N ASN A 112 -10.85 18.95 -3.91
CA ASN A 112 -11.25 17.65 -3.41
C ASN A 112 -11.32 16.67 -4.58
N THR A 113 -10.48 15.62 -4.54
CA THR A 113 -10.25 14.75 -5.71
C THR A 113 -10.66 13.32 -5.39
N VAL A 114 -11.55 12.76 -6.22
CA VAL A 114 -11.93 11.33 -6.18
C VAL A 114 -11.27 10.60 -7.33
N VAL A 115 -10.50 9.55 -7.03
CA VAL A 115 -9.78 8.76 -8.03
C VAL A 115 -10.46 7.40 -8.22
N THR A 116 -10.90 7.11 -9.44
CA THR A 116 -11.52 5.82 -9.81
C THR A 116 -10.62 5.07 -10.81
N SER A 117 -10.06 3.95 -10.38
CA SER A 117 -9.21 3.10 -11.22
C SER A 117 -9.12 1.67 -10.68
N GLY A 118 -8.69 0.73 -11.52
CA GLY A 118 -8.58 -0.69 -11.18
C GLY A 118 -7.62 -0.96 -10.02
N THR A 119 -7.77 -2.12 -9.37
CA THR A 119 -6.83 -2.60 -8.34
C THR A 119 -5.42 -2.71 -8.93
N GLY A 120 -4.39 -2.38 -8.15
CA GLY A 120 -3.00 -2.41 -8.62
C GLY A 120 -2.60 -1.28 -9.58
N SER A 121 -3.46 -0.31 -9.88
CA SER A 121 -3.13 0.81 -10.79
C SER A 121 -2.19 1.87 -10.21
N GLY A 122 -1.63 1.64 -9.02
CA GLY A 122 -0.83 2.63 -8.28
C GLY A 122 -1.66 3.83 -7.79
N LYS A 123 -2.90 3.63 -7.33
CA LYS A 123 -3.74 4.70 -6.75
C LYS A 123 -3.04 5.44 -5.62
N SER A 124 -2.23 4.75 -4.81
CA SER A 124 -1.50 5.36 -3.71
C SER A 124 -0.60 6.52 -4.18
N PHE A 125 -0.04 6.45 -5.39
CA PHE A 125 0.80 7.53 -5.94
C PHE A 125 0.01 8.79 -6.29
N CYS A 126 -1.30 8.71 -6.50
CA CYS A 126 -2.13 9.87 -6.80
C CYS A 126 -2.12 10.88 -5.65
N PHE A 127 -2.05 10.41 -4.40
CA PHE A 127 -1.97 11.27 -3.21
C PHE A 127 -0.59 11.29 -2.56
N ALA A 128 0.20 10.21 -2.65
CA ALA A 128 1.52 10.16 -2.02
C ALA A 128 2.51 11.15 -2.65
N ILE A 129 2.47 11.33 -3.98
CA ILE A 129 3.33 12.28 -4.70
C ILE A 129 3.10 13.73 -4.23
N PRO A 130 1.86 14.27 -4.28
CA PRO A 130 1.63 15.66 -3.87
C PRO A 130 1.82 15.84 -2.35
N VAL A 131 1.54 14.83 -1.53
CA VAL A 131 1.83 14.86 -0.09
C VAL A 131 3.33 15.00 0.16
N ILE A 132 4.15 14.12 -0.42
CA ILE A 132 5.61 14.16 -0.23
C ILE A 132 6.18 15.49 -0.75
N SER A 133 5.73 15.97 -1.91
CA SER A 133 6.11 17.28 -2.43
C SER A 133 5.82 18.42 -1.43
N THR A 134 4.61 18.45 -0.89
CA THR A 134 4.19 19.47 0.10
C THR A 134 5.02 19.37 1.38
N CYS A 135 5.29 18.16 1.86
CA CYS A 135 6.14 17.93 3.03
C CYS A 135 7.57 18.46 2.81
N LEU A 136 8.16 18.24 1.64
CA LEU A 136 9.49 18.74 1.28
C LEU A 136 9.52 20.27 1.21
N GLU A 137 8.53 20.90 0.58
CA GLU A 137 8.40 22.37 0.56
C GLU A 137 8.28 22.96 1.97
N MET A 138 7.53 22.30 2.85
CA MET A 138 7.36 22.74 4.23
C MET A 138 8.60 22.48 5.09
N ARG A 139 9.34 21.39 4.82
CA ARG A 139 10.66 21.10 5.41
C ARG A 139 11.65 22.22 5.08
N ASP A 140 11.74 22.63 3.82
CA ASP A 140 12.65 23.70 3.38
C ASP A 140 12.33 25.04 4.07
N ARG A 141 11.06 25.23 4.44
CA ARG A 141 10.58 26.40 5.20
C ARG A 141 10.67 26.23 6.71
N ASN A 142 11.19 25.10 7.21
CA ASN A 142 11.25 24.73 8.62
C ASN A 142 9.90 24.82 9.34
N LEU A 143 8.81 24.43 8.67
CA LEU A 143 7.47 24.42 9.26
C LEU A 143 7.23 23.07 9.96
N PRO A 144 7.14 23.02 11.31
CA PRO A 144 6.88 21.78 12.04
C PRO A 144 5.40 21.39 11.98
N GLY A 145 5.07 20.19 12.47
CA GLY A 145 3.69 19.70 12.59
C GLY A 145 3.30 18.69 11.51
N ILE A 146 2.05 18.20 11.59
CA ILE A 146 1.48 17.23 10.65
C ILE A 146 0.98 17.95 9.40
N LYS A 147 1.43 17.50 8.22
CA LYS A 147 1.07 18.06 6.90
C LYS A 147 0.02 17.21 6.19
N ALA A 148 0.04 15.90 6.44
CA ALA A 148 -0.91 14.97 5.87
C ALA A 148 -1.35 13.93 6.89
N ILE A 149 -2.67 13.68 6.93
CA ILE A 149 -3.26 12.56 7.66
C ILE A 149 -3.81 11.58 6.62
N LEU A 150 -3.31 10.35 6.64
CA LEU A 150 -3.75 9.26 5.77
C LEU A 150 -4.59 8.28 6.57
N VAL A 151 -5.87 8.16 6.22
CA VAL A 151 -6.81 7.31 6.94
C VAL A 151 -7.06 6.02 6.16
N TYR A 152 -6.79 4.89 6.78
CA TYR A 152 -7.06 3.56 6.23
C TYR A 152 -8.12 2.82 7.04
N PRO A 153 -8.97 2.00 6.39
CA PRO A 153 -10.06 1.29 7.07
C PRO A 153 -9.59 0.11 7.92
N MET A 154 -8.42 -0.46 7.63
CA MET A 154 -7.90 -1.66 8.30
C MET A 154 -6.43 -1.46 8.69
N ASN A 155 -6.05 -1.90 9.90
CA ASN A 155 -4.67 -1.80 10.40
C ASN A 155 -3.68 -2.53 9.49
N ALA A 156 -4.03 -3.69 8.93
CA ALA A 156 -3.16 -4.41 8.01
C ALA A 156 -2.80 -3.59 6.75
N LEU A 157 -3.78 -2.88 6.18
CA LEU A 157 -3.53 -1.99 5.04
C LEU A 157 -2.72 -0.77 5.48
N ALA A 158 -3.04 -0.18 6.63
CA ALA A 158 -2.28 0.94 7.20
C ALA A 158 -0.80 0.58 7.38
N ASN A 159 -0.51 -0.58 7.99
CA ASN A 159 0.84 -1.10 8.19
C ASN A 159 1.60 -1.27 6.87
N SER A 160 0.96 -1.88 5.87
CA SER A 160 1.59 -2.07 4.56
C SER A 160 1.89 -0.76 3.86
N GLN A 161 0.99 0.23 3.94
CA GLN A 161 1.23 1.55 3.34
C GLN A 161 2.26 2.36 4.13
N TYR A 162 2.29 2.21 5.45
CA TYR A 162 3.31 2.78 6.32
C TYR A 162 4.70 2.27 5.97
N ASP A 163 4.88 0.95 5.83
CA ASP A 163 6.19 0.38 5.51
C ASP A 163 6.70 0.82 4.11
N ASP A 164 5.83 0.91 3.10
CA ASP A 164 6.22 1.38 1.76
C ASP A 164 6.60 2.87 1.79
N LEU A 165 5.83 3.72 2.48
CA LEU A 165 6.13 5.15 2.59
C LEU A 165 7.37 5.42 3.44
N ALA A 166 7.50 4.77 4.61
CA ALA A 166 8.69 4.90 5.46
C ALA A 166 9.97 4.56 4.68
N LYS A 167 9.95 3.46 3.91
CA LYS A 167 11.10 3.10 3.06
C LYS A 167 11.41 4.15 2.01
N ARG A 168 10.40 4.81 1.43
CA ARG A 168 10.62 5.88 0.45
C ARG A 168 11.25 7.11 1.06
N LEU A 169 10.96 7.40 2.33
CA LEU A 169 11.36 8.64 2.99
C LEU A 169 12.75 8.58 3.63
N ILE A 170 13.47 7.46 3.50
CA ILE A 170 14.84 7.31 4.02
C ILE A 170 15.73 8.44 3.48
N GLY A 171 16.40 9.16 4.39
CA GLY A 171 17.30 10.25 4.04
C GLY A 171 16.63 11.54 3.56
N SER A 172 15.29 11.60 3.55
CA SER A 172 14.55 12.82 3.16
C SER A 172 14.53 13.93 4.22
N GLY A 173 14.81 13.55 5.48
CA GLY A 173 14.59 14.40 6.65
C GLY A 173 13.13 14.48 7.10
N LEU A 174 12.18 13.93 6.34
CA LEU A 174 10.76 13.87 6.69
C LEU A 174 10.49 12.76 7.71
N LYS A 175 9.48 12.98 8.56
CA LYS A 175 9.01 12.02 9.57
C LYS A 175 7.64 11.45 9.23
N ILE A 176 7.48 10.16 9.42
CA ILE A 176 6.22 9.42 9.27
C ILE A 176 5.95 8.61 10.53
N ALA A 177 4.68 8.54 10.93
CA ALA A 177 4.25 7.69 12.03
C ALA A 177 2.96 6.95 11.69
N ILE A 178 2.74 5.82 12.37
CA ILE A 178 1.46 5.12 12.39
C ILE A 178 0.87 5.19 13.79
N TYR A 179 -0.35 5.72 13.88
CA TYR A 179 -1.10 5.87 15.13
C TYR A 179 -2.39 5.07 15.05
N THR A 180 -2.35 3.86 15.57
CA THR A 180 -3.50 2.95 15.70
C THR A 180 -3.68 2.55 17.16
N GLY A 181 -4.70 1.73 17.45
CA GLY A 181 -4.86 1.11 18.77
C GLY A 181 -3.67 0.22 19.16
N ASP A 182 -2.87 -0.23 18.19
CA ASP A 182 -1.72 -1.10 18.40
C ASP A 182 -0.40 -0.32 18.63
N THR A 183 -0.41 1.02 18.49
CA THR A 183 0.79 1.85 18.66
C THR A 183 1.19 1.93 20.14
N PRO A 184 2.36 1.42 20.53
CA PRO A 184 2.79 1.42 21.92
C PRO A 184 3.10 2.83 22.44
N HIS A 185 2.90 3.07 23.74
CA HIS A 185 3.18 4.37 24.34
C HIS A 185 4.67 4.70 24.37
N THR A 186 5.49 3.80 24.91
CA THR A 186 6.93 4.01 25.11
C THR A 186 7.76 3.49 23.93
N TYR A 187 8.92 4.10 23.71
CA TYR A 187 9.85 3.67 22.66
C TYR A 187 10.35 2.22 22.86
N GLU A 188 10.62 1.82 24.09
CA GLU A 188 11.11 0.46 24.40
C GLU A 188 10.11 -0.61 23.97
N ASN A 189 8.83 -0.42 24.29
CA ASN A 189 7.76 -1.34 23.89
C ASN A 189 7.52 -1.30 22.38
N ALA A 190 7.60 -0.11 21.77
CA ALA A 190 7.50 0.06 20.33
C ALA A 190 8.60 -0.70 19.58
N LEU A 191 9.84 -0.70 20.09
CA LEU A 191 10.96 -1.37 19.45
C LEU A 191 10.80 -2.91 19.48
N ILE A 192 10.22 -3.47 20.53
CA ILE A 192 9.91 -4.91 20.62
C ILE A 192 8.88 -5.27 19.54
N ALA A 193 7.73 -4.58 19.53
CA ALA A 193 6.66 -4.82 18.56
C ALA A 193 7.12 -4.60 17.11
N TYR A 194 7.96 -3.59 16.88
CA TYR A 194 8.52 -3.29 15.57
C TYR A 194 9.39 -4.44 15.02
N ARG A 195 10.24 -5.04 15.88
CA ARG A 195 11.12 -6.17 15.48
C ARG A 195 10.31 -7.42 15.13
N GLU A 196 9.26 -7.69 15.89
CA GLU A 196 8.34 -8.81 15.63
C GLU A 196 7.59 -8.62 14.30
N ARG A 197 7.22 -7.37 13.97
CA ARG A 197 6.41 -7.06 12.79
C ARG A 197 7.21 -6.96 11.48
N THR A 198 8.42 -6.41 11.52
CA THR A 198 9.11 -5.95 10.30
C THR A 198 10.35 -6.74 9.92
N GLU A 199 10.78 -7.72 10.74
CA GLU A 199 12.08 -8.41 10.64
C GLU A 199 13.30 -7.46 10.67
N ARG A 200 13.09 -6.14 10.92
CA ARG A 200 14.15 -5.12 10.99
C ARG A 200 14.55 -4.88 12.45
N ASN A 201 15.85 -4.74 12.70
CA ASN A 201 16.37 -4.50 14.04
C ASN A 201 16.23 -3.03 14.51
N VAL A 202 16.19 -2.11 13.54
CA VAL A 202 16.19 -0.66 13.77
C VAL A 202 15.15 0.00 12.82
N PRO A 203 14.36 0.98 13.30
CA PRO A 203 13.55 1.87 12.47
C PRO A 203 14.38 2.62 11.43
N PHE A 204 13.78 2.96 10.29
CA PHE A 204 14.38 3.95 9.39
C PHE A 204 14.45 5.32 10.06
N ASP A 205 15.35 6.18 9.57
CA ASP A 205 15.48 7.56 10.05
C ASP A 205 14.18 8.37 9.90
N SER A 206 13.31 7.97 8.97
CA SER A 206 12.00 8.60 8.76
C SER A 206 10.93 8.19 9.78
N GLU A 207 11.12 7.11 10.54
CA GLU A 207 10.05 6.48 11.34
C GLU A 207 9.98 7.02 12.78
N LEU A 208 8.77 7.33 13.24
CA LEU A 208 8.43 7.49 14.66
C LEU A 208 7.49 6.34 15.04
N ILE A 209 7.89 5.53 16.03
CA ILE A 209 7.26 4.22 16.27
C ILE A 209 6.43 4.16 17.56
N SER A 210 6.56 5.15 18.45
CA SER A 210 5.79 5.22 19.71
C SER A 210 4.94 6.48 19.84
N ARG A 211 3.91 6.44 20.71
CA ARG A 211 3.07 7.60 20.99
C ARG A 211 3.86 8.76 21.62
N GLU A 212 4.80 8.47 22.51
CA GLU A 212 5.68 9.48 23.12
C GLU A 212 6.51 10.22 22.06
N GLU A 213 7.03 9.50 21.07
CA GLU A 213 7.76 10.12 19.95
C GLU A 213 6.85 11.04 19.14
N ILE A 214 5.65 10.56 18.80
CA ILE A 214 4.66 11.32 18.02
C ILE A 214 4.23 12.60 18.77
N GLN A 215 3.99 12.52 20.08
CA GLN A 215 3.58 13.66 20.90
C GLN A 215 4.72 14.67 21.07
N ARG A 216 5.95 14.21 21.31
CA ARG A 216 7.12 15.08 21.48
C ARG A 216 7.53 15.75 20.17
N THR A 217 7.40 15.05 19.06
CA THR A 217 7.83 15.52 17.74
C THR A 217 6.83 15.06 16.69
N PRO A 218 5.81 15.89 16.39
CA PRO A 218 4.78 15.52 15.43
C PRO A 218 5.37 15.16 14.07
N PRO A 219 4.94 14.03 13.45
CA PRO A 219 5.44 13.62 12.14
C PRO A 219 4.92 14.55 11.03
N ASP A 220 5.57 14.57 9.87
CA ASP A 220 5.05 15.23 8.68
C ASP A 220 3.82 14.50 8.12
N ILE A 221 3.85 13.17 8.16
CA ILE A 221 2.78 12.29 7.66
C ILE A 221 2.31 11.38 8.80
N LEU A 222 1.02 11.45 9.12
CA LEU A 222 0.39 10.56 10.09
C LEU A 222 -0.50 9.54 9.38
N ILE A 223 -0.22 8.26 9.57
CA ILE A 223 -1.10 7.17 9.13
C ILE A 223 -1.95 6.73 10.30
N THR A 224 -3.27 6.62 10.10
CA THR A 224 -4.20 6.21 11.15
C THR A 224 -5.43 5.51 10.59
N ASN A 225 -6.37 5.15 11.47
CA ASN A 225 -7.70 4.67 11.12
C ASN A 225 -8.77 5.65 11.64
N TYR A 226 -10.02 5.47 11.21
CA TYR A 226 -11.09 6.41 11.54
C TYR A 226 -11.35 6.52 13.06
N VAL A 227 -11.25 5.41 13.80
CA VAL A 227 -11.47 5.38 15.26
C VAL A 227 -10.41 6.18 15.98
N MET A 228 -9.13 5.96 15.65
CA MET A 228 -8.05 6.67 16.31
C MET A 228 -7.98 8.14 15.89
N LEU A 229 -8.36 8.46 14.64
CA LEU A 229 -8.51 9.86 14.24
C LEU A 229 -9.58 10.57 15.08
N GLU A 230 -10.73 9.92 15.32
CA GLU A 230 -11.76 10.46 16.22
C GLU A 230 -11.21 10.66 17.63
N TYR A 231 -10.41 9.72 18.16
CA TYR A 231 -9.79 9.87 19.47
C TYR A 231 -8.82 11.04 19.54
N ILE A 232 -7.91 11.19 18.57
CA ILE A 232 -6.97 12.33 18.50
C ILE A 232 -7.73 13.66 18.49
N LEU A 233 -8.88 13.73 17.81
CA LEU A 233 -9.66 14.97 17.70
C LEU A 233 -10.51 15.27 18.95
N THR A 234 -10.80 14.28 19.78
CA THR A 234 -11.74 14.39 20.91
C THR A 234 -11.08 14.29 22.29
N ARG A 235 -9.91 13.66 22.38
CA ARG A 235 -9.17 13.45 23.63
C ARG A 235 -7.91 14.30 23.62
N PHE A 236 -7.82 15.24 24.56
CA PHE A 236 -6.67 16.13 24.71
C PHE A 236 -5.45 15.49 25.39
N GLU A 237 -5.57 14.22 25.81
CA GLU A 237 -4.50 13.46 26.49
C GLU A 237 -3.71 12.55 25.53
N ASP A 238 -4.12 12.47 24.25
CA ASP A 238 -3.62 11.52 23.25
C ASP A 238 -2.80 12.18 22.13
#